data_AF-A0A1B6F638-F1
#
_entry.id   AF-A0A1B6F638-F1
#
_cell.length_a   1.000
_cell.length_b   1.000
_cell.length_c   1.000
_cell.angle_alpha   90.00
_cell.angle_beta   90.00
_cell.angle_gamma   90.00
#
_symmetry.space_group_name_H-M   'P 1'
#
loop_
_entity.id
_entity.type
_entity.pdbx_description
1 polymer ?
#
loop_
_entity_poly.entity_id
_entity_poly.type
_entity_poly.pdbx_seq_one_letter_code
_entity_poly.pdbx_strand_id
1 'polypeptide(L)'
;IKDYWNTNYLFDFKVFRNAMSRDRFLLNLRWLHFNNNTLRTTDKLSKVNLLIDSFNNKMSQVYSPGKDLSLDEGMILWRGRLSFRQYIKNKKHKYGIKIN
;
A
#
# COMPACT_ATOMS: atom_id res chain seq x y z
N ILE A 1 4.08 -13.67 -8.80
CA ILE A 1 5.32 -12.85 -8.58
C ILE A 1 6.50 -13.42 -9.35
N LYS A 2 6.81 -14.73 -9.22
CA LYS A 2 7.92 -15.34 -9.98
C LYS A 2 7.76 -15.17 -11.49
N ASP A 3 6.52 -15.20 -11.98
CA ASP A 3 6.20 -15.09 -13.40
C ASP A 3 6.61 -13.75 -14.02
N TYR A 4 6.69 -12.67 -13.24
CA TYR A 4 7.15 -11.37 -13.74
C TYR A 4 8.62 -11.38 -14.20
N TRP A 5 9.43 -12.33 -13.73
CA TRP A 5 10.83 -12.52 -14.14
C TRP A 5 11.02 -13.78 -15.02
N ASN A 6 9.92 -14.41 -15.44
CA ASN A 6 9.98 -15.60 -16.27
C ASN A 6 10.48 -15.24 -17.69
N THR A 7 11.20 -16.17 -18.32
CA THR A 7 11.71 -16.06 -19.70
C THR A 7 10.88 -16.88 -20.69
N ASN A 8 9.87 -17.61 -20.20
CA ASN A 8 8.91 -18.30 -21.05
C ASN A 8 8.16 -17.28 -21.93
N TYR A 9 7.92 -17.64 -23.19
CA TYR A 9 7.31 -16.76 -24.20
C TYR A 9 5.99 -16.12 -23.76
N LEU A 10 5.18 -16.80 -22.94
CA LEU A 10 3.91 -16.25 -22.43
C LEU A 10 4.09 -15.17 -21.35
N PHE A 11 5.28 -15.10 -20.74
CA PHE A 11 5.55 -14.31 -19.55
C PHE A 11 6.87 -13.51 -19.64
N ASP A 12 7.45 -13.36 -20.84
CA ASP A 12 8.75 -12.69 -21.08
C ASP A 12 8.65 -11.15 -20.96
N PHE A 13 8.26 -10.68 -19.78
CA PHE A 13 8.14 -9.26 -19.48
C PHE A 13 9.53 -8.65 -19.16
N LYS A 14 10.26 -8.25 -20.21
CA LYS A 14 11.62 -7.69 -20.07
C LYS A 14 11.72 -6.50 -19.11
N VAL A 15 10.64 -5.72 -18.96
CA VAL A 15 10.59 -4.52 -18.09
C VAL A 15 11.02 -4.82 -16.64
N PHE A 16 10.60 -5.95 -16.07
CA PHE A 16 10.92 -6.26 -14.67
C PHE A 16 12.40 -6.62 -14.50
N ARG A 17 12.92 -7.45 -15.40
CA ARG A 17 14.31 -7.94 -15.34
C ARG A 17 15.33 -6.83 -15.63
N ASN A 18 14.98 -5.93 -16.54
CA ASN A 18 15.79 -4.77 -16.86
C ASN A 18 15.83 -3.76 -15.71
N ALA A 19 14.76 -3.64 -14.94
CA ALA A 19 14.70 -2.74 -13.79
C ALA A 19 15.50 -3.26 -12.58
N MET A 20 15.30 -4.53 -12.19
CA MET A 20 16.08 -5.19 -11.13
C MET A 20 15.90 -6.71 -11.15
N SER A 21 16.79 -7.45 -10.48
CA SER A 21 16.58 -8.89 -10.30
C SER A 21 15.41 -9.18 -9.36
N ARG A 22 14.76 -10.34 -9.56
CA ARG A 22 13.66 -10.83 -8.70
C ARG A 22 14.06 -10.86 -7.24
N ASP A 23 15.25 -11.37 -6.94
CA ASP A 23 15.68 -11.59 -5.57
C ASP A 23 15.98 -10.26 -4.88
N ARG A 24 16.52 -9.27 -5.59
CA ARG A 24 16.66 -7.90 -5.08
C ARG A 24 15.30 -7.26 -4.81
N PHE A 25 14.33 -7.43 -5.71
CA PHE A 25 12.97 -6.94 -5.49
C PHE A 25 12.34 -7.54 -4.23
N LEU A 26 12.42 -8.86 -4.07
CA LEU A 26 11.86 -9.55 -2.90
C LEU A 26 12.56 -9.14 -1.59
N LEU A 27 13.87 -8.91 -1.63
CA LEU A 27 14.62 -8.43 -0.48
C LEU A 27 14.16 -7.03 -0.08
N ASN A 28 14.06 -6.11 -1.04
CA ASN A 28 13.55 -4.75 -0.81
C ASN A 28 12.13 -4.79 -0.24
N LEU A 29 11.24 -5.60 -0.83
CA LEU A 29 9.86 -5.75 -0.39
C LEU A 29 9.77 -6.26 1.06
N ARG A 30 10.69 -7.16 1.46
CA ARG A 30 10.72 -7.73 2.82
C ARG A 30 11.17 -6.73 3.87
N TRP A 31 12.14 -5.89 3.54
CA TRP A 31 12.78 -4.97 4.48
C TRP A 31 12.27 -3.53 4.39
N LEU A 32 11.27 -3.27 3.54
CA LEU A 32 10.70 -1.94 3.37
C LEU A 32 10.08 -1.46 4.70
N HIS A 33 10.64 -0.37 5.24
CA HIS A 33 10.28 0.16 6.54
C HIS A 33 10.39 1.68 6.54
N PHE A 34 9.39 2.37 7.11
CA PHE A 34 9.27 3.83 7.04
C PHE A 34 9.23 4.51 8.41
N ASN A 35 9.43 3.77 9.50
CA ASN A 35 9.33 4.30 10.85
C ASN A 35 10.63 4.11 11.63
N ASN A 36 10.85 4.93 12.66
CA ASN A 36 11.91 4.69 13.62
C ASN A 36 11.37 3.86 14.80
N ASN A 37 11.83 2.62 14.92
CA ASN A 37 11.36 1.71 15.97
C ASN A 37 11.85 2.08 17.38
N THR A 38 12.76 3.04 17.54
CA THR A 38 13.16 3.54 18.87
C THR A 38 12.08 4.42 19.50
N LEU A 39 11.18 5.00 18.68
CA LEU A 39 10.07 5.82 19.13
C LEU A 39 8.90 4.91 19.51
N ARG A 40 8.67 4.76 20.82
CA ARG A 40 7.50 4.02 21.32
C ARG A 40 6.27 4.90 21.20
N THR A 41 5.25 4.38 20.54
CA THR A 41 3.97 5.07 20.33
C THR A 41 2.81 4.10 20.49
N THR A 42 1.69 4.60 20.99
CA THR A 42 0.42 3.87 21.08
C THR A 42 -0.34 3.87 19.75
N ASP A 43 0.09 4.70 18.80
CA ASP A 43 -0.53 4.79 17.50
C ASP A 43 -0.25 3.55 16.64
N LYS A 44 -1.34 2.88 16.25
CA LYS A 44 -1.33 1.68 15.41
C LYS A 44 -0.91 1.95 13.97
N LEU A 45 -1.02 3.20 13.50
CA LEU A 45 -0.65 3.64 12.15
C LEU A 45 0.76 4.25 12.07
N SER A 46 1.44 4.41 13.20
CA SER A 46 2.80 4.98 13.30
C SER A 46 3.81 4.47 12.26
N LYS A 47 3.72 3.19 11.87
CA LYS A 47 4.59 2.57 10.86
C LYS A 47 4.47 3.17 9.45
N VAL A 48 3.36 3.84 9.15
CA VAL A 48 3.03 4.38 7.82
C VAL A 48 2.64 5.86 7.84
N ASN A 49 2.41 6.46 9.00
CA ASN A 49 2.00 7.87 9.10
C ASN A 49 2.91 8.82 8.32
N LEU A 50 4.23 8.65 8.42
CA LEU A 50 5.19 9.50 7.70
C LEU A 50 4.91 9.52 6.18
N LEU A 51 4.49 8.39 5.60
CA LEU A 51 4.10 8.34 4.19
C LEU A 51 2.74 8.96 3.94
N ILE A 52 1.75 8.67 4.79
CA ILE A 52 0.39 9.18 4.66
C ILE A 52 0.41 10.71 4.74
N ASP A 53 1.10 11.26 5.74
CA ASP A 53 1.24 12.71 5.95
C ASP A 53 1.98 13.36 4.79
N SER A 54 3.10 12.77 4.35
CA SER A 54 3.84 13.27 3.19
C SER A 54 2.98 13.29 1.92
N PHE A 55 2.22 12.23 1.67
CA PHE A 55 1.33 12.13 0.53
C PHE A 55 0.19 13.15 0.60
N ASN A 56 -0.52 13.23 1.72
CA ASN A 56 -1.64 14.15 1.91
C ASN A 56 -1.21 15.61 1.82
N ASN A 57 -0.06 15.96 2.42
CA ASN A 57 0.54 17.29 2.31
C ASN A 57 0.93 17.63 0.87
N LYS A 58 1.41 16.65 0.10
CA LYS A 58 1.72 16.90 -1.31
C LYS A 58 0.44 17.09 -2.13
N MET A 59 -0.59 16.27 -1.89
CA MET A 59 -1.85 16.34 -2.61
C MET A 59 -2.59 17.66 -2.38
N SER A 60 -2.59 18.20 -1.15
CA SER A 60 -3.19 19.50 -0.86
C SER A 60 -2.50 20.68 -1.57
N GLN A 61 -1.21 20.53 -1.93
CA GLN A 61 -0.47 21.55 -2.67
C GLN A 61 -0.67 21.46 -4.19
N VAL A 62 -0.87 20.25 -4.73
CA VAL A 62 -0.94 20.05 -6.19
C VAL A 62 -2.38 19.99 -6.71
N TYR A 63 -3.35 19.78 -5.84
CA TYR A 63 -4.76 19.64 -6.22
C TYR A 63 -5.62 20.67 -5.49
N SER A 64 -6.35 21.47 -6.26
CA SER A 64 -7.40 22.35 -5.77
C SER A 64 -8.76 21.76 -6.14
N PRO A 65 -9.59 21.35 -5.17
CA PRO A 65 -10.88 20.75 -5.46
C PRO A 65 -11.84 21.72 -6.14
N GLY A 66 -12.69 21.20 -7.02
CA GLY A 66 -13.84 21.92 -7.54
C GLY A 66 -14.96 22.06 -6.50
N LYS A 67 -16.07 22.68 -6.91
CA LYS A 67 -17.24 22.92 -6.04
C LYS A 67 -17.90 21.63 -5.56
N ASP A 68 -18.01 20.64 -6.45
CA ASP A 68 -18.75 19.40 -6.19
C ASP A 68 -17.77 18.29 -5.82
N LEU A 69 -17.86 17.82 -4.57
CA LEU A 69 -17.01 16.76 -4.02
C LEU A 69 -17.87 15.60 -3.53
N SER A 70 -17.43 14.39 -3.83
CA SER A 70 -18.01 13.17 -3.27
C SER A 70 -17.11 12.65 -2.16
N LEU A 71 -17.68 12.49 -0.97
CA LEU A 71 -17.03 11.84 0.17
C LEU A 71 -17.57 10.42 0.27
N ASP A 72 -16.69 9.43 0.12
CA ASP A 72 -17.04 8.02 0.27
C ASP A 72 -15.92 7.28 0.98
N GLU A 73 -16.27 6.16 1.61
CA GLU A 73 -15.35 5.33 2.37
C GLU A 73 -14.71 4.28 1.46
N GLY A 74 -13.39 4.34 1.35
CA GLY A 74 -12.58 3.36 0.65
C GLY A 74 -12.36 2.10 1.48
N MET A 75 -12.11 0.97 0.81
CA MET A 75 -11.60 -0.23 1.50
C MET A 75 -10.46 -0.88 0.74
N ILE A 76 -9.31 -1.02 1.41
CA ILE A 76 -8.17 -1.78 0.93
C ILE A 76 -8.29 -3.22 1.42
N LEU A 77 -8.21 -4.16 0.49
CA LEU A 77 -8.23 -5.58 0.80
C LEU A 77 -7.03 -6.01 1.65
N TRP A 78 -7.31 -6.61 2.80
CA TRP A 78 -6.26 -7.17 3.67
C TRP A 78 -6.78 -8.37 4.46
N ARG A 79 -6.08 -9.50 4.34
CA ARG A 79 -6.40 -10.75 5.05
C ARG A 79 -5.38 -11.13 6.14
N GLY A 80 -4.27 -10.40 6.24
CA GLY A 80 -3.25 -10.63 7.27
C GLY A 80 -3.72 -10.28 8.68
N ARG A 81 -2.88 -10.59 9.67
CA ARG A 81 -3.10 -10.19 11.08
C ARG A 81 -2.85 -8.70 11.22
N LEU A 82 -3.91 -7.95 11.50
CA LEU A 82 -3.86 -6.51 11.72
C LEU A 82 -4.94 -6.13 12.72
N SER A 83 -4.59 -5.36 13.74
CA SER A 83 -5.47 -5.08 14.88
C SER A 83 -6.66 -4.17 14.56
N PHE A 84 -6.57 -3.38 13.49
CA PHE A 84 -7.61 -2.46 13.03
C PHE A 84 -8.24 -2.90 11.69
N ARG A 85 -8.09 -4.18 11.32
CA ARG A 85 -8.80 -4.76 10.18
C ARG A 85 -10.30 -4.79 10.47
N GLN A 86 -11.10 -4.33 9.52
CA GLN A 86 -12.56 -4.30 9.62
C GLN A 86 -13.21 -5.40 8.76
N TYR A 87 -14.40 -5.82 9.18
CA TYR A 87 -15.27 -6.70 8.41
C TYR A 87 -16.53 -5.96 7.98
N ILE A 88 -16.83 -5.95 6.68
CA ILE A 88 -18.03 -5.33 6.11
C ILE A 88 -18.88 -6.42 5.46
N LYS A 89 -19.99 -6.78 6.10
CA LYS A 89 -20.85 -7.92 5.73
C LYS A 89 -21.39 -7.83 4.30
N ASN A 90 -21.70 -6.61 3.84
CA ASN A 90 -22.41 -6.36 2.58
C ASN A 90 -21.49 -6.05 1.38
N LYS A 91 -20.15 -6.11 1.52
CA LYS A 91 -19.23 -5.95 0.39
C LYS A 91 -18.69 -7.31 -0.08
N LYS A 92 -18.47 -7.48 -1.40
CA LYS A 92 -17.88 -8.69 -2.01
C LYS A 92 -16.53 -9.04 -1.36
N HIS A 93 -15.76 -7.99 -1.12
CA HIS A 93 -14.53 -8.00 -0.36
C HIS A 93 -14.86 -7.68 1.08
N LYS A 94 -14.92 -8.68 1.97
CA LYS A 94 -15.46 -8.48 3.31
C LYS A 94 -14.45 -8.04 4.35
N TYR A 95 -13.16 -8.32 4.15
CA TYR A 95 -12.10 -8.05 5.14
C TYR A 95 -11.07 -7.08 4.57
N GLY A 96 -10.77 -6.01 5.31
CA GLY A 96 -9.83 -5.01 4.83
C GLY A 96 -9.50 -3.91 5.83
N ILE A 97 -8.79 -2.91 5.34
CA ILE A 97 -8.50 -1.65 6.01
C ILE A 97 -9.48 -0.63 5.42
N LYS A 98 -10.34 -0.08 6.27
CA LYS A 98 -11.24 1.00 5.90
C LYS A 98 -10.47 2.32 5.86
N ILE A 99 -10.70 3.13 4.83
CA ILE A 99 -10.13 4.47 4.66
C ILE A 99 -11.29 5.44 4.63
N ASN A 100 -11.16 6.51 5.41
CA ASN A 100 -12.12 7.59 5.51
C ASN A 100 -11.49 8.87 4.95
#